data_AF-A0A284VRS2-F1
#
_entry.id   AF-A0A284VRS2-F1
#
_cell.length_a   1.000
_cell.length_b   1.000
_cell.length_c   1.000
_cell.angle_alpha   90.00
_cell.angle_beta   90.00
_cell.angle_gamma   90.00
#
_symmetry.space_group_name_H-M   'P 1'
#
loop_
_entity.id
_entity.type
_entity.pdbx_description
1 polymer ?
#
loop_
_entity_poly.entity_id
_entity_poly.type
_entity_poly.pdbx_seq_one_letter_code
_entity_poly.pdbx_strand_id
1 'polypeptide(L)' 'MYVKQIENGLDLQDTAQNVAAVYDTLLAAGESIQSHYHIDFEEIYYVLSGYGIMTIGEEKQEISRGDVVYIPAGAPHMS' A
#
# COMPACT_ATOMS: atom_id res chain seq x y z
N MET A 1 -2.25 1.40 -10.21
CA MET A 1 -2.15 0.65 -8.94
C MET A 1 -2.18 -0.86 -9.22
N TYR A 2 -1.50 -1.68 -8.41
CA TYR A 2 -1.69 -3.13 -8.42
C TYR A 2 -2.03 -3.60 -7.01
N VAL A 3 -3.22 -4.18 -6.83
CA VAL A 3 -3.63 -4.88 -5.61
C VAL A 3 -3.63 -6.37 -5.93
N LYS A 4 -2.88 -7.17 -5.16
CA LYS A 4 -2.82 -8.63 -5.32
C LYS A 4 -2.89 -9.31 -3.97
N GLN A 5 -3.60 -10.42 -3.90
CA GLN A 5 -3.46 -11.39 -2.82
C GLN A 5 -2.17 -12.19 -3.03
N ILE A 6 -1.44 -12.50 -1.96
CA ILE A 6 -0.24 -13.33 -2.05
C ILE A 6 -0.65 -14.80 -2.25
N GLU A 7 -0.90 -15.19 -3.49
CA GLU A 7 -1.04 -16.59 -3.89
C GLU A 7 0.28 -17.03 -4.56
N ASN A 8 1.13 -17.73 -3.81
CA ASN A 8 2.48 -18.19 -4.20
C ASN A 8 3.61 -17.13 -4.18
N GLY A 9 3.42 -16.03 -3.44
CA GLY A 9 4.41 -14.96 -3.31
C GLY A 9 4.00 -13.70 -4.08
N LEU A 10 4.73 -12.62 -3.83
CA LEU A 10 4.57 -11.34 -4.52
C LEU A 10 5.84 -11.13 -5.35
N ASP A 11 5.74 -11.25 -6.67
CA ASP A 11 6.91 -11.06 -7.54
C ASP A 11 7.22 -9.57 -7.67
N LEU A 12 8.17 -9.10 -6.85
CA LEU A 12 8.68 -7.72 -6.80
C LEU A 12 10.16 -7.65 -7.20
N GLN A 13 10.68 -8.64 -7.93
CA GLN A 13 12.12 -8.79 -8.18
C GLN A 13 12.78 -7.55 -8.81
N ASP A 14 12.01 -6.71 -9.51
CA ASP A 14 12.49 -5.48 -10.15
C ASP A 14 12.19 -4.18 -9.36
N THR A 15 11.42 -4.24 -8.27
CA THR A 15 10.95 -3.04 -7.54
C THR A 15 11.55 -2.98 -6.12
N ALA A 16 11.34 -4.00 -5.30
CA ALA A 16 11.69 -3.98 -3.88
C ALA A 16 13.05 -4.63 -3.59
N GLN A 17 14.14 -3.89 -3.84
CA GLN A 17 15.49 -4.43 -3.65
C GLN A 17 16.00 -4.32 -2.20
N ASN A 18 15.50 -3.38 -1.40
CA ASN A 18 15.92 -3.13 -0.03
C ASN A 18 14.74 -2.75 0.86
N VAL A 19 14.79 -3.09 2.15
CA VAL A 19 13.80 -2.66 3.14
C VAL A 19 14.35 -1.43 3.87
N ALA A 20 13.71 -0.28 3.67
CA ALA A 20 14.08 0.96 4.37
C ALA A 20 13.52 1.00 5.79
N ALA A 21 12.25 0.62 5.96
CA ALA A 21 11.56 0.61 7.25
C ALA A 21 10.36 -0.36 7.21
N VAL A 22 9.87 -0.72 8.40
CA VAL A 22 8.60 -1.44 8.60
C VAL A 22 7.79 -0.66 9.62
N TYR A 23 6.54 -0.39 9.31
CA TYR A 23 5.60 0.31 10.17
C TYR A 23 4.38 -0.58 10.44
N ASP A 24 3.84 -0.50 11.65
CA ASP A 24 2.52 -1.04 12.00
C ASP A 24 1.58 0.14 12.26
N THR A 25 0.43 0.12 11.58
CA THR A 25 -0.54 1.21 11.59
C THR A 25 -1.94 0.66 11.76
N LEU A 26 -2.69 1.22 12.70
CA LEU A 26 -4.11 0.92 12.93
C LEU A 26 -4.93 2.20 12.72
N LEU A 27 -5.94 2.12 11.86
CA LEU A 27 -6.91 3.19 11.64
C LEU A 27 -8.26 2.77 12.23
N ALA A 28 -8.89 3.66 12.99
CA ALA A 28 -10.28 3.48 13.37
C ALA A 28 -11.22 3.71 12.17
N ALA A 29 -12.47 3.25 12.28
CA ALA A 29 -13.46 3.45 11.23
C ALA A 29 -13.66 4.96 10.95
N GLY A 30 -13.41 5.35 9.71
CA GLY A 30 -13.52 6.75 9.26
C GLY A 30 -12.24 7.58 9.41
N GLU A 31 -11.17 7.04 9.98
CA GLU A 31 -9.85 7.66 9.94
C GLU A 31 -9.16 7.40 8.60
N SER A 32 -8.21 8.29 8.26
CA SER A 32 -7.36 8.13 7.10
C SER A 32 -5.96 8.68 7.36
N ILE A 33 -4.99 8.12 6.68
CA ILE A 33 -3.67 8.73 6.51
C ILE A 33 -3.82 9.79 5.43
N GLN A 34 -3.45 11.03 5.73
CA GLN A 34 -3.57 12.14 4.79
C GLN A 34 -2.75 11.91 3.52
N SER A 35 -3.16 12.53 2.42
CA SER A 35 -2.48 12.38 1.14
C SER A 35 -1.00 12.83 1.21
N HIS A 36 -0.09 11.97 0.78
CA HIS A 36 1.35 12.23 0.76
C HIS A 36 2.06 11.42 -0.34
N TYR A 37 3.37 11.63 -0.51
CA TYR A 37 4.22 10.88 -1.44
C TYR A 37 5.68 10.85 -0.97
N HIS A 38 6.43 9.86 -1.47
CA HIS A 38 7.85 9.69 -1.19
C HIS A 38 8.62 9.61 -2.50
N ILE A 39 9.60 10.50 -2.72
CA ILE A 39 10.38 10.53 -3.98
C ILE A 39 11.50 9.48 -4.00
N ASP A 40 12.02 9.14 -2.83
CA ASP A 40 13.24 8.34 -2.69
C ASP A 40 12.99 6.84 -2.54
N PHE A 41 11.74 6.43 -2.29
CA PHE A 41 11.37 5.03 -2.10
C PHE A 41 9.93 4.75 -2.51
N GLU A 42 9.71 3.49 -2.87
CA GLU A 42 8.40 2.86 -3.02
C GLU A 42 7.84 2.40 -1.67
N GLU A 43 6.52 2.17 -1.62
CA GLU A 43 5.84 1.72 -0.41
C GLU A 43 4.93 0.53 -0.71
N ILE A 44 4.86 -0.39 0.25
CA ILE A 44 4.04 -1.60 0.15
C ILE A 44 3.21 -1.74 1.42
N TYR A 45 1.89 -1.82 1.25
CA TYR A 45 0.97 -2.17 2.35
C TYR A 45 0.64 -3.65 2.27
N TYR A 46 0.63 -4.32 3.43
CA TYR A 46 -0.01 -5.62 3.59
C TYR A 46 -1.16 -5.49 4.59
N VAL A 47 -2.39 -5.73 4.13
CA VAL A 47 -3.58 -5.54 4.97
C VAL A 47 -3.76 -6.73 5.91
N LEU A 48 -3.40 -6.54 7.18
CA LEU A 48 -3.48 -7.59 8.20
C LEU A 48 -4.92 -7.95 8.60
N SER A 49 -5.84 -6.98 8.61
CA SER A 49 -7.25 -7.18 8.93
C SER A 49 -8.09 -5.97 8.49
N GLY A 50 -9.42 -6.13 8.48
CA GLY A 50 -10.36 -5.06 8.11
C GLY A 50 -10.53 -4.87 6.60
N TYR A 51 -11.11 -3.73 6.24
CA TYR A 51 -11.30 -3.28 4.87
C TYR A 51 -11.27 -1.74 4.81
N GLY A 52 -10.93 -1.18 3.66
CA GLY A 52 -10.82 0.25 3.45
C GLY A 52 -10.70 0.62 1.97
N ILE A 53 -10.40 1.88 1.68
CA ILE A 53 -10.21 2.37 0.32
C ILE A 53 -8.79 2.93 0.20
N MET A 54 -7.98 2.32 -0.65
CA MET A 54 -6.70 2.90 -1.06
C MET A 54 -6.92 3.84 -2.23
N THR A 55 -6.32 5.04 -2.16
CA THR A 55 -6.24 5.98 -3.28
C THR A 55 -4.79 6.16 -3.68
N ILE A 56 -4.47 6.00 -4.98
CA ILE A 56 -3.14 6.27 -5.54
C ILE A 56 -3.33 7.11 -6.82
N GLY A 57 -2.84 8.35 -6.80
CA GLY A 57 -3.15 9.34 -7.82
C GLY A 57 -4.66 9.58 -7.91
N GLU A 58 -5.25 9.32 -9.07
CA GLU A 58 -6.69 9.43 -9.31
C GLU A 58 -7.44 8.09 -9.13
N GLU A 59 -6.70 6.98 -9.00
CA GLU A 59 -7.28 5.64 -8.87
C GLU A 59 -7.70 5.37 -7.42
N LYS A 60 -8.87 4.77 -7.24
CA LYS A 60 -9.39 4.32 -5.95
C LYS A 60 -9.77 2.85 -6.02
N GLN A 61 -9.41 2.08 -5.00
CA GLN A 61 -9.75 0.67 -4.94
C GLN A 61 -10.01 0.24 -3.50
N GLU A 62 -11.01 -0.63 -3.33
CA GLU A 62 -11.26 -1.31 -2.06
C GLU A 62 -10.13 -2.31 -1.78
N ILE A 63 -9.65 -2.29 -0.55
CA ILE A 63 -8.64 -3.22 -0.05
C ILE A 63 -9.17 -3.92 1.19
N SER A 64 -8.74 -5.15 1.40
CA SER A 64 -9.22 -6.03 2.45
C SER A 64 -8.12 -6.96 2.93
N ARG A 65 -8.39 -7.72 3.99
CA ARG A 65 -7.42 -8.67 4.56
C ARG A 65 -6.71 -9.51 3.49
N GLY A 66 -5.38 -9.52 3.56
CA GLY A 66 -4.50 -10.31 2.69
C GLY A 66 -4.07 -9.60 1.42
N ASP A 67 -4.71 -8.47 1.07
CA ASP A 67 -4.29 -7.67 -0.06
C ASP A 67 -2.92 -7.05 0.20
N VAL A 68 -2.08 -7.09 -0.83
CA VAL A 68 -0.86 -6.29 -0.94
C VAL A 68 -1.10 -5.15 -1.92
N VAL A 69 -0.79 -3.94 -1.47
CA VAL A 69 -0.83 -2.73 -2.29
C VAL A 69 0.60 -2.29 -2.56
N TYR A 70 0.96 -2.19 -3.84
CA TYR A 70 2.21 -1.57 -4.25
C TYR A 70 1.99 -0.11 -4.66
N ILE A 71 2.82 0.77 -4.12
CA ILE A 71 2.81 2.21 -4.35
C ILE A 71 4.15 2.64 -4.95
N PRO A 72 4.18 3.06 -6.23
CA PRO A 72 5.41 3.54 -6.87
C PRO A 72 5.98 4.79 -6.18
N ALA A 73 7.30 4.95 -6.23
CA ALA A 73 7.95 6.18 -5.83
C ALA A 73 7.36 7.40 -6.56
N GLY A 74 7.14 8.49 -5.81
CA GLY A 74 6.57 9.74 -6.30
C GLY A 74 5.04 9.71 -6.52
N ALA A 75 4.37 8.56 -6.35
CA ALA A 75 2.92 8.49 -6.50
C ALA A 75 2.21 9.06 -5.25
N PRO A 76 1.36 10.10 -5.38
CA PRO A 76 0.52 10.56 -4.27
C PRO A 76 -0.44 9.46 -3.84
N HIS A 77 -0.55 9.20 -2.54
CA HIS A 77 -1.41 8.14 -2.02
C HIS A 77 -2.05 8.51 -0.68
N MET A 78 -3.16 7.85 -0.36
CA MET A 78 -4.00 8.06 0.83
C MET A 78 -4.71 6.75 1.17
N SER A 79 -4.74 6.36 2.45
CA SER A 79 -5.36 5.12 2.95
C SER A 79 -6.37 5.39 4.06
#